data_AF-A0A0S8HVU1-F1
#
_entry.id   AF-A0A0S8HVU1-F1
#
_cell.length_a   1.000
_cell.length_b   1.000
_cell.length_c   1.000
_cell.angle_alpha   90.00
_cell.angle_beta   90.00
_cell.angle_gamma   90.00
#
_symmetry.space_group_name_H-M   'P 1'
#
loop_
_entity.id
_entity.type
_entity.pdbx_description
1 polymer ?
#
loop_
_entity_poly.entity_id
_entity_poly.type
_entity_poly.pdbx_seq_one_letter_code
_entity_poly.pdbx_strand_id
1 'polypeptide(L)'
;STWKSAHQPGYTGEIQKVVYTAVLHNLMNLAVNPGASTQVRAITSLKIDELKNWLDEQSEKIMEESRKAHIVFALSEIDQFQKDPSKVNFTLPLSAPSGAPIGMQFYDLLEYNSIYEVIHRR
;
A
#
# COMPACT_ATOMS: atom_id res chain seq x y z
N SER A 1 6.67 1.92 12.53
CA SER A 1 6.32 0.78 11.67
C SER A 1 5.19 1.17 10.74
N THR A 2 5.25 0.85 9.45
CA THR A 2 4.38 1.35 8.37
C THR A 2 2.89 1.31 8.70
N TRP A 3 2.34 0.14 9.04
CA TRP A 3 0.93 -0.03 9.41
C TRP A 3 0.50 0.78 10.64
N LYS A 4 1.41 0.99 11.60
CA LYS A 4 1.15 1.74 12.84
C LYS A 4 1.37 3.25 12.66
N SER A 5 1.65 3.73 11.45
CA SER A 5 1.86 5.16 11.19
C SER A 5 0.54 5.93 11.26
N ALA A 6 0.62 7.21 11.61
CA ALA A 6 -0.55 8.09 11.62
C ALA A 6 -1.14 8.18 10.21
N HIS A 7 -2.44 7.95 10.11
CA HIS A 7 -3.17 8.06 8.85
C HIS A 7 -3.11 9.50 8.34
N GLN A 8 -2.76 9.66 7.06
CA GLN A 8 -2.75 10.94 6.38
C GLN A 8 -4.01 11.06 5.52
N PRO A 9 -4.71 12.20 5.52
CA PRO A 9 -5.86 12.40 4.64
C PRO A 9 -5.43 12.55 3.18
N GLY A 10 -6.39 12.36 2.27
CA GLY A 10 -6.22 12.63 0.84
C GLY A 10 -5.21 11.70 0.16
N TYR A 11 -4.48 12.23 -0.83
CA TYR A 11 -3.56 11.48 -1.69
C TYR A 11 -2.51 10.66 -0.91
N THR A 12 -1.97 11.23 0.17
CA THR A 12 -0.98 10.54 1.01
C THR A 12 -1.58 9.31 1.70
N GLY A 13 -2.87 9.35 2.05
CA GLY A 13 -3.59 8.21 2.62
C GLY A 13 -3.79 7.06 1.62
N GLU A 14 -4.01 7.39 0.34
CA GLU A 14 -4.09 6.38 -0.73
C GLU A 14 -2.75 5.70 -0.98
N ILE A 15 -1.65 6.46 -0.97
CA ILE A 15 -0.30 5.86 -1.03
C ILE A 15 -0.05 4.96 0.18
N GLN A 16 -0.43 5.38 1.38
CA GLN A 16 -0.27 4.57 2.59
C GLN A 16 -0.95 3.19 2.45
N LYS A 17 -2.17 3.13 1.90
CA LYS A 17 -2.90 1.88 1.69
C LYS A 17 -2.16 0.92 0.75
N VAL A 18 -1.58 1.43 -0.35
CA VAL A 18 -0.78 0.62 -1.28
C VAL A 18 0.47 0.06 -0.57
N VAL A 19 1.16 0.89 0.20
CA VAL A 19 2.35 0.45 0.96
C VAL A 19 1.97 -0.59 2.01
N TYR A 20 0.82 -0.46 2.65
CA TYR A 20 0.30 -1.43 3.62
C TYR A 20 0.11 -2.80 2.97
N THR A 21 -0.65 -2.86 1.87
CA THR A 21 -0.86 -4.10 1.10
C THR A 21 0.47 -4.73 0.65
N ALA A 22 1.40 -3.92 0.11
CA ALA A 22 2.72 -4.39 -0.30
C ALA A 22 3.51 -5.03 0.87
N VAL A 23 3.48 -4.42 2.06
CA VAL A 23 4.14 -4.97 3.24
C VAL A 23 3.51 -6.29 3.66
N LEU A 24 2.18 -6.38 3.67
CA LEU A 24 1.47 -7.61 4.04
C LEU A 24 1.80 -8.77 3.10
N HIS A 25 1.73 -8.54 1.78
CA HIS A 25 2.05 -9.56 0.78
C HIS A 25 3.51 -10.01 0.85
N ASN A 26 4.44 -9.10 1.14
CA ASN A 26 5.84 -9.47 1.36
C ASN A 26 6.03 -10.37 2.60
N LEU A 27 5.35 -10.07 3.70
CA LEU A 27 5.38 -10.93 4.91
C LEU A 27 4.81 -12.33 4.59
N MET A 28 3.67 -12.39 3.91
CA MET A 28 3.05 -13.67 3.53
C MET A 28 3.96 -14.49 2.61
N ASN A 29 4.57 -13.85 1.60
CA ASN A 29 5.54 -14.49 0.72
C ASN A 29 6.74 -15.07 1.48
N LEU A 30 7.33 -14.31 2.40
CA LEU A 30 8.44 -14.77 3.22
C LEU A 30 8.06 -15.93 4.15
N ALA A 31 6.84 -15.92 4.69
CA ALA A 31 6.33 -16.97 5.57
C ALA A 31 6.18 -18.33 4.86
N VAL A 32 5.86 -18.34 3.55
CA VAL A 32 5.72 -19.58 2.76
C VAL A 32 6.92 -19.92 1.89
N ASN A 33 7.93 -19.05 1.81
CA ASN A 33 9.07 -19.25 0.93
C ASN A 33 9.89 -20.49 1.34
N PRO A 34 9.96 -21.55 0.50
CA PRO A 34 10.74 -22.74 0.81
C PRO A 34 12.25 -22.45 0.87
N GLY A 35 12.72 -21.42 0.15
CA GLY A 35 14.12 -20.96 0.17
C GLY A 35 14.48 -20.07 1.37
N ALA A 36 13.51 -19.64 2.17
CA ALA A 36 13.79 -18.95 3.44
C ALA A 36 14.18 -19.95 4.54
N SER A 37 14.95 -19.51 5.54
CA SER A 37 15.23 -20.35 6.70
C SER A 37 13.96 -20.61 7.52
N THR A 38 13.90 -21.72 8.25
CA THR A 38 12.79 -22.03 9.15
C THR A 38 12.55 -20.91 10.17
N GLN A 39 13.61 -20.28 10.66
CA GLN A 39 13.51 -19.16 11.59
C GLN A 39 12.88 -17.92 10.94
N VAL A 40 13.24 -17.59 9.69
CA VAL A 40 12.61 -16.50 8.95
C VAL A 40 11.13 -16.78 8.79
N ARG A 41 10.74 -17.97 8.33
CA ARG A 41 9.32 -18.34 8.20
C ARG A 41 8.58 -18.18 9.54
N ALA A 42 9.14 -18.71 10.63
CA ALA A 42 8.53 -18.63 11.96
C ALA A 42 8.34 -17.18 12.45
N ILE A 43 9.37 -16.34 12.34
CA ILE A 43 9.29 -14.93 12.74
C ILE A 43 8.26 -14.20 11.88
N THR A 44 8.23 -14.47 10.58
CA THR A 44 7.32 -13.78 9.67
C THR A 44 5.87 -14.17 9.95
N SER A 45 5.59 -15.45 10.22
CA SER A 45 4.27 -15.90 10.68
C SER A 45 3.84 -15.19 11.97
N LEU A 46 4.74 -15.08 12.96
CA LEU A 46 4.46 -14.32 14.19
C LEU A 46 4.10 -12.86 13.89
N LYS A 47 4.80 -12.21 12.94
CA LYS A 47 4.50 -10.83 12.55
C LYS A 47 3.17 -10.66 11.82
N ILE A 48 2.75 -11.66 11.07
CA ILE A 48 1.41 -11.69 10.45
C ILE A 48 0.34 -11.77 11.54
N ASP A 49 0.52 -12.63 12.55
CA ASP A 49 -0.42 -12.77 13.67
C ASP A 49 -0.50 -11.50 14.53
N GLU A 50 0.65 -10.88 14.86
CA GLU A 50 0.69 -9.59 15.57
C GLU A 50 -0.03 -8.49 14.78
N LEU A 51 0.12 -8.47 13.46
CA LEU A 51 -0.54 -7.50 12.59
C LEU A 51 -2.05 -7.73 12.55
N LYS A 52 -2.49 -8.99 12.47
CA LYS A 52 -3.92 -9.36 12.53
C LYS A 52 -4.58 -8.82 13.79
N ASN A 53 -4.01 -9.14 14.96
CA ASN A 53 -4.54 -8.70 16.24
C ASN A 53 -4.63 -7.18 16.32
N TRP A 54 -3.61 -6.47 15.83
CA TRP A 54 -3.63 -5.02 15.80
C TRP A 54 -4.70 -4.47 14.85
N LEU A 55 -4.90 -5.06 13.67
CA LEU A 55 -5.93 -4.67 12.72
C LEU A 55 -7.35 -4.92 13.26
N ASP A 56 -7.58 -6.04 13.93
CA ASP A 56 -8.84 -6.34 14.62
C ASP A 56 -9.18 -5.23 15.62
N GLU A 57 -8.24 -4.87 16.50
CA GLU A 57 -8.40 -3.77 17.45
C GLU A 57 -8.65 -2.41 16.77
N GLN A 58 -8.05 -2.15 15.61
CA GLN A 58 -8.27 -0.90 14.87
C GLN A 58 -9.63 -0.87 14.19
N SER A 59 -10.14 -2.00 13.71
CA SER A 59 -11.41 -2.11 12.99
C SER A 59 -12.61 -1.66 13.84
N GLU A 60 -12.51 -1.83 15.17
CA GLU A 60 -13.51 -1.39 16.15
C GLU A 60 -13.42 0.12 16.46
N LYS A 61 -12.23 0.70 16.34
CA LYS A 61 -11.95 2.10 16.73
C LYS A 61 -12.15 3.11 15.59
N ILE A 62 -12.08 2.66 14.34
CA ILE A 62 -12.11 3.54 13.16
C ILE A 62 -13.54 3.71 12.65
N MET A 63 -13.97 4.97 12.61
CA MET A 63 -15.31 5.36 12.13
C MET A 63 -15.34 5.73 10.65
N GLU A 64 -14.18 6.04 10.05
CA GLU A 64 -14.09 6.42 8.64
C GLU A 64 -14.19 5.16 7.75
N GLU A 65 -15.15 5.19 6.82
CA GLU A 65 -15.60 4.01 6.07
C GLU A 65 -14.52 3.48 5.13
N SER A 66 -13.79 4.34 4.42
CA SER A 66 -12.74 3.93 3.48
C SER A 66 -11.63 3.17 4.20
N ARG A 67 -11.13 3.72 5.30
CA ARG A 67 -10.08 3.11 6.12
C ARG A 67 -10.56 1.82 6.77
N LYS A 68 -11.82 1.78 7.24
CA LYS A 68 -12.39 0.54 7.77
C LYS A 68 -12.48 -0.54 6.70
N ALA A 69 -12.89 -0.21 5.48
CA ALA A 69 -12.94 -1.15 4.36
C ALA A 69 -11.56 -1.76 4.05
N HIS A 70 -10.50 -0.94 4.03
CA HIS A 70 -9.14 -1.45 3.82
C HIS A 70 -8.65 -2.36 4.94
N ILE A 71 -8.98 -2.05 6.20
CA ILE A 71 -8.60 -2.89 7.35
C ILE A 71 -9.33 -4.24 7.29
N VAL A 72 -10.64 -4.22 7.04
CA VAL A 72 -11.45 -5.44 6.91
C VAL A 72 -10.97 -6.30 5.75
N PHE A 73 -10.59 -5.68 4.63
CA PHE A 73 -10.02 -6.40 3.49
C PHE A 73 -8.69 -7.09 3.86
N ALA A 74 -7.76 -6.37 4.50
CA ALA A 74 -6.49 -6.94 4.94
C ALA A 74 -6.66 -8.10 5.94
N LEU A 75 -7.61 -7.98 6.88
CA LEU A 75 -7.97 -9.07 7.80
C LEU A 75 -8.46 -10.30 7.04
N SER A 76 -9.31 -10.11 6.02
CA SER A 76 -9.81 -11.20 5.18
C SER A 76 -8.70 -11.89 4.39
N GLU A 77 -7.69 -11.15 3.92
CA GLU A 77 -6.51 -11.72 3.26
C GLU A 77 -5.67 -12.54 4.24
N ILE A 78 -5.46 -12.05 5.47
CA ILE A 78 -4.74 -12.80 6.52
C ILE A 78 -5.48 -14.08 6.87
N ASP A 79 -6.80 -14.03 7.04
CA ASP A 79 -7.60 -15.22 7.34
C ASP A 79 -7.53 -16.27 6.23
N GLN A 80 -7.58 -15.83 4.96
CA GLN A 80 -7.44 -16.73 3.82
C GLN A 80 -6.04 -17.34 3.77
N PHE A 81 -5.00 -16.53 3.97
CA PHE A 81 -3.61 -16.98 4.04
C PHE A 81 -3.39 -18.02 5.14
N GLN A 82 -3.90 -17.77 6.35
CA GLN A 82 -3.76 -18.69 7.49
C GLN A 82 -4.51 -20.01 7.26
N LYS A 83 -5.65 -19.99 6.57
CA LYS A 83 -6.43 -21.19 6.23
C LYS A 83 -5.76 -22.01 5.14
N ASP A 84 -5.30 -21.34 4.08
CA ASP A 84 -4.71 -21.98 2.92
C ASP A 84 -3.74 -21.00 2.22
N PRO A 85 -2.44 -21.07 2.55
CA PRO A 85 -1.45 -20.17 1.99
C PRO A 85 -1.28 -20.30 0.46
N SER A 86 -1.76 -21.40 -0.14
CA SER A 86 -1.66 -21.64 -1.59
C SER A 86 -2.69 -20.88 -2.42
N LYS A 87 -3.73 -20.33 -1.78
CA LYS A 87 -4.85 -19.64 -2.45
C LYS A 87 -4.67 -18.14 -2.56
N VAL A 88 -3.66 -17.58 -1.92
CA VAL A 88 -3.41 -16.14 -1.97
C VAL A 88 -2.61 -15.83 -3.22
N ASN A 89 -3.26 -15.18 -4.20
CA ASN A 89 -2.54 -14.57 -5.30
C ASN A 89 -1.81 -13.34 -4.75
N PHE A 90 -0.53 -13.50 -4.43
CA PHE A 90 0.33 -12.38 -4.12
C PHE A 90 0.45 -11.55 -5.39
N THR A 91 -0.35 -10.50 -5.51
CA THR A 91 -0.07 -9.46 -6.50
C THR A 91 1.32 -8.98 -6.15
N LEU A 92 2.28 -9.18 -7.06
CA LEU A 92 3.57 -8.49 -6.95
C LEU A 92 3.24 -7.04 -6.63
N PRO A 93 3.83 -6.45 -5.58
CA PRO A 93 3.53 -5.07 -5.24
C PRO A 93 3.64 -4.28 -6.53
N LEU A 94 2.53 -3.67 -6.96
CA LEU A 94 2.59 -2.73 -8.07
C LEU A 94 3.69 -1.75 -7.68
N SER A 95 4.62 -1.52 -8.59
CA SER A 95 5.64 -0.48 -8.45
C SER A 95 4.95 0.71 -7.81
N ALA A 96 5.44 1.18 -6.65
CA ALA A 96 4.84 2.34 -6.00
C ALA A 96 4.60 3.38 -7.10
N PRO A 97 3.38 3.96 -7.23
CA PRO A 97 3.11 4.90 -8.31
C PRO A 97 4.23 5.93 -8.26
N SER A 98 4.96 6.04 -9.36
CA SER A 98 6.18 6.84 -9.43
C SER A 98 5.85 8.19 -8.81
N GLY A 99 6.53 8.54 -7.72
CA GLY A 99 6.28 9.75 -6.93
C GLY A 99 6.64 11.04 -7.68
N ALA A 100 6.40 11.10 -8.99
CA ALA A 100 6.43 12.31 -9.74
C ALA A 100 5.28 13.20 -9.23
N PRO A 101 5.55 14.46 -8.88
CA PRO A 101 4.49 15.42 -8.59
C PRO A 101 3.47 15.40 -9.72
N ILE A 102 2.21 15.09 -9.42
CA ILE A 102 1.10 15.50 -10.29
C ILE A 102 1.06 17.02 -10.18
N GLY A 103 1.76 17.69 -11.08
CA GLY A 103 1.98 19.14 -11.04
C GLY A 103 3.14 19.62 -11.90
N MET A 104 4.13 18.77 -12.20
CA MET A 104 5.24 19.17 -13.10
C MET A 104 4.90 19.10 -14.61
N GLN A 105 3.66 18.77 -14.99
CA GLN A 105 3.20 18.89 -16.38
C GLN A 105 2.48 20.22 -16.67
N PHE A 106 2.20 21.04 -15.65
CA PHE A 106 1.50 22.31 -15.85
C PHE A 106 2.42 23.51 -16.12
N TYR A 107 3.73 23.39 -15.92
CA TYR A 107 4.66 24.48 -16.21
C TYR A 107 5.17 24.53 -17.66
N ASP A 108 5.13 23.42 -18.42
CA ASP A 108 5.57 23.40 -19.83
C ASP A 108 4.56 24.06 -20.79
N LEU A 109 3.26 24.10 -20.45
CA LEU A 109 2.23 24.66 -21.32
C LEU A 109 2.12 26.19 -21.26
N LEU A 110 2.64 26.81 -20.19
CA LEU A 110 2.66 28.27 -20.07
C LEU A 110 3.86 28.89 -20.80
N GLU A 111 4.97 28.14 -20.94
CA GLU A 111 6.12 28.60 -21.72
C GLU A 111 5.85 28.47 -23.22
N TYR A 112 5.16 27.41 -23.66
CA TYR A 112 4.73 27.23 -25.05
C TYR A 112 3.74 28.32 -25.51
N ASN A 113 2.72 28.68 -24.73
CA ASN A 113 1.78 29.74 -25.15
C ASN A 113 2.40 31.15 -25.16
N SER A 114 3.48 31.39 -24.40
CA SER A 114 4.17 32.68 -24.38
C SER A 114 5.02 32.90 -25.64
N ILE A 115 5.70 31.86 -26.14
CA ILE A 115 6.52 31.95 -27.36
C ILE A 115 5.69 32.05 -28.65
N TYR A 116 4.48 31.47 -28.70
CA TYR A 116 3.62 31.58 -29.88
C TYR A 116 2.98 32.97 -30.07
N GLU A 117 2.59 33.65 -28.97
CA GLU A 117 2.04 35.01 -29.01
C GLU A 117 3.07 36.08 -29.44
N VAL A 118 4.36 35.86 -29.16
CA VAL A 118 5.45 36.77 -29.56
C VAL A 118 5.81 36.62 -31.04
N ILE A 119 5.67 35.42 -31.63
CA ILE A 119 6.06 35.16 -33.02
C ILE A 119 4.94 35.57 -34.01
N HIS A 120 3.67 35.61 -33.58
CA HIS A 120 2.53 35.91 -34.46
C HIS A 120 1.98 37.35 -34.37
N ARG A 121 2.63 38.24 -33.59
CA ARG A 121 2.46 39.70 -33.70
C ARG A 121 3.70 40.36 -34.29
N ARG A 122 3.87 40.24 -35.60
CA ARG A 122 4.54 41.25 -36.44
C ARG A 122 3.82 41.36 -37.77
#